data_AF-A0A915CWW3-F1
#
_entry.id   AF-A0A915CWW3-F1
#
_cell.length_a   1.000
_cell.length_b   1.000
_cell.length_c   1.000
_cell.angle_alpha   90.00
_cell.angle_beta   90.00
_cell.angle_gamma   90.00
#
_symmetry.space_group_name_H-M   'P 1'
#
loop_
_entity.id
_entity.type
_entity.pdbx_description
1 polymer ?
#
loop_
_entity_poly.entity_id
_entity_poly.type
_entity_poly.pdbx_seq_one_letter_code
_entity_poly.pdbx_strand_id
1 'polypeptide(L)'
;MGTNIRVIYEKDFYDELKSMKCLENMSDEHFQTAIENQDGIRSPYFSPRPIFEKVVLKEILEMKKPSKRILLAVQAELLNGVRLCKDQVPEFKRFPKIYEAIKEVVVDVLKNDLKPETEKHIEVIFERKSAFPYSADKTKRFFSFDRMDEIQEDAQDVIIRQMIEKYFDMVRSAILDDVPQTINVFLINKLMTVMNRILAPRLIVQKDQLVVESPEIAKKRAEGKKKIEDITSAKAIIEEIEALQNNSTDNVSVREG
;
A
#
# COMPACT_ATOMS: atom_id res chain seq x y z
N MET A 1 3.97 -0.75 10.72
CA MET A 1 3.47 -0.55 9.34
C MET A 1 2.42 -1.59 8.95
N GLY A 2 2.65 -2.90 9.17
CA GLY A 2 1.66 -3.94 8.84
C GLY A 2 0.26 -3.74 9.46
N THR A 3 0.18 -3.21 10.70
CA THR A 3 -1.11 -2.94 11.37
C THR A 3 -1.91 -1.83 10.70
N ASN A 4 -1.29 -0.77 10.20
CA ASN A 4 -2.00 0.35 9.58
C ASN A 4 -2.51 -0.02 8.18
N ILE A 5 -1.72 -0.75 7.39
CA ILE A 5 -2.15 -1.24 6.07
C ILE A 5 -3.34 -2.20 6.22
N ARG A 6 -3.32 -3.05 7.26
CA ARG A 6 -4.46 -3.90 7.58
C ARG A 6 -5.71 -3.09 7.92
N VAL A 7 -5.59 -2.04 8.74
CA VAL A 7 -6.71 -1.15 9.07
C VAL A 7 -7.26 -0.45 7.81
N ILE A 8 -6.38 -0.02 6.90
CA ILE A 8 -6.76 0.55 5.62
C ILE A 8 -7.63 -0.45 4.83
N TYR A 9 -7.20 -1.71 4.71
CA TYR A 9 -8.01 -2.74 4.03
C TYR A 9 -9.32 -3.04 4.75
N GLU A 10 -9.32 -3.14 6.08
CA GLU A 10 -10.51 -3.51 6.86
C GLU A 10 -11.53 -2.36 6.91
N LYS A 11 -11.12 -1.13 7.18
CA LYS A 11 -12.04 0.00 7.39
C LYS A 11 -12.33 0.80 6.13
N ASP A 12 -11.34 1.01 5.28
CA ASP A 12 -11.50 1.91 4.14
C ASP A 12 -11.96 1.17 2.89
N PHE A 13 -11.65 -0.13 2.77
CA PHE A 13 -12.01 -0.92 1.59
C PHE A 13 -13.14 -1.92 1.85
N TYR A 14 -13.00 -2.75 2.88
CA TYR A 14 -13.95 -3.83 3.14
C TYR A 14 -15.32 -3.29 3.56
N ASP A 15 -15.37 -2.35 4.51
CA ASP A 15 -16.61 -1.72 4.95
C ASP A 15 -17.29 -0.95 3.80
N GLU A 16 -16.51 -0.21 3.01
CA GLU A 16 -17.03 0.52 1.85
C GLU A 16 -17.66 -0.43 0.81
N LEU A 17 -16.94 -1.46 0.36
CA LEU A 17 -17.46 -2.43 -0.63
C LEU A 17 -18.62 -3.26 -0.11
N LYS A 18 -18.66 -3.57 1.19
CA LYS A 18 -19.81 -4.25 1.82
C LYS A 18 -21.03 -3.36 1.92
N SER A 19 -20.85 -2.07 2.14
CA SER A 19 -21.96 -1.11 2.21
C SER A 19 -22.63 -0.87 0.86
N MET A 20 -21.93 -1.16 -0.26
CA MET A 20 -22.49 -1.07 -1.60
C MET A 20 -23.59 -2.10 -1.79
N LYS A 21 -24.82 -1.63 -1.95
CA LYS A 21 -25.97 -2.48 -2.30
C LYS A 21 -26.19 -2.49 -3.80
N CYS A 22 -26.42 -3.69 -4.33
CA CYS A 22 -26.83 -3.85 -5.71
C CYS A 22 -28.25 -3.27 -5.89
N LEU A 23 -28.52 -2.66 -7.05
CA LEU A 23 -29.85 -2.15 -7.44
C LEU A 23 -30.45 -1.05 -6.53
N GLU A 24 -29.71 -0.46 -5.58
CA GLU A 24 -30.27 0.47 -4.58
C GLU A 24 -30.93 1.73 -5.19
N ASN A 25 -30.49 2.13 -6.39
CA ASN A 25 -31.02 3.28 -7.12
C ASN A 25 -31.96 2.90 -8.29
N MET A 26 -32.31 1.63 -8.44
CA MET A 26 -33.19 1.15 -9.51
C MET A 26 -34.54 0.77 -8.93
N SER A 27 -35.54 1.65 -9.10
CA SER A 27 -36.92 1.32 -8.76
C SER A 27 -37.44 0.21 -9.67
N ASP A 28 -38.49 -0.48 -9.22
CA ASP A 28 -39.10 -1.56 -10.00
C ASP A 28 -39.58 -1.05 -11.37
N GLU A 29 -40.14 0.15 -11.39
CA GLU A 29 -40.57 0.84 -12.61
C GLU A 29 -39.39 1.18 -13.55
N HIS A 30 -38.24 1.62 -13.01
CA HIS A 30 -37.05 1.87 -13.83
C HIS A 30 -36.41 0.59 -14.37
N PHE A 31 -36.44 -0.50 -13.62
CA PHE A 31 -35.94 -1.79 -14.07
C PHE A 31 -36.83 -2.36 -15.18
N GLN A 32 -38.15 -2.30 -15.00
CA GLN A 32 -39.13 -2.70 -16.01
C GLN A 32 -39.02 -1.83 -17.27
N THR A 33 -38.89 -0.51 -17.11
CA THR A 33 -38.65 0.41 -18.23
C THR A 33 -37.30 0.11 -18.91
N ALA A 34 -36.28 -0.32 -18.18
CA ALA A 34 -34.99 -0.70 -18.76
C ALA A 34 -35.06 -2.03 -19.54
N ILE A 35 -35.93 -2.94 -19.13
CA ILE A 35 -36.30 -4.16 -19.87
C ILE A 35 -36.99 -3.78 -21.17
N GLU A 36 -38.09 -3.02 -21.10
CA GLU A 36 -38.90 -2.63 -22.25
C GLU A 36 -38.11 -1.83 -23.28
N ASN A 37 -37.20 -0.95 -22.82
CA ASN A 37 -36.32 -0.18 -23.70
C ASN A 37 -35.23 -1.02 -24.38
N GLN A 38 -34.85 -2.17 -23.81
CA GLN A 38 -33.85 -3.07 -24.39
C GLN A 38 -34.44 -3.93 -25.50
N ASP A 39 -35.66 -4.44 -25.32
CA ASP A 39 -36.34 -5.27 -26.30
C ASP A 39 -37.02 -4.46 -27.44
N GLY A 40 -37.20 -3.14 -27.23
CA GLY A 40 -37.76 -2.24 -28.23
C GLY A 40 -39.24 -2.50 -28.55
N ILE A 41 -39.75 -1.88 -29.62
CA ILE A 41 -41.14 -2.06 -30.05
C ILE A 41 -41.25 -3.42 -30.77
N ARG A 42 -41.76 -4.44 -30.07
CA ARG A 42 -42.17 -5.79 -30.56
C ARG A 42 -41.07 -6.87 -30.76
N SER A 43 -40.43 -7.33 -29.69
CA SER A 43 -39.99 -8.73 -29.62
C SER A 43 -40.90 -9.51 -28.67
N PRO A 44 -41.56 -10.60 -29.10
CA PRO A 44 -42.31 -11.49 -28.20
C PRO A 44 -41.41 -12.40 -27.35
N TYR A 45 -40.09 -12.35 -27.57
CA TYR A 45 -39.09 -13.10 -26.82
C TYR A 45 -38.27 -12.10 -26.01
N PHE A 46 -38.50 -12.11 -24.70
CA PHE A 46 -37.74 -11.34 -23.73
C PHE A 46 -36.29 -11.83 -23.71
N SER A 47 -35.30 -10.93 -23.87
CA SER A 47 -33.90 -11.32 -23.70
C SER A 47 -33.36 -10.86 -22.34
N PRO A 48 -33.26 -11.74 -21.32
CA PRO A 48 -32.78 -11.35 -19.99
C PRO A 48 -31.30 -10.96 -19.95
N ARG A 49 -30.52 -11.47 -20.90
CA ARG A 49 -29.05 -11.37 -20.89
C ARG A 49 -28.54 -9.93 -21.07
N PRO A 50 -29.01 -9.15 -22.06
CA PRO A 50 -28.54 -7.78 -22.25
C PRO A 50 -28.83 -6.81 -21.08
N ILE A 51 -29.99 -6.94 -20.42
CA ILE A 51 -30.30 -6.15 -19.21
C ILE A 51 -29.38 -6.55 -18.07
N PHE A 52 -29.28 -7.86 -17.79
CA PHE A 52 -28.37 -8.40 -16.78
C PHE A 52 -26.95 -7.85 -16.97
N GLU A 53 -26.43 -7.93 -18.19
CA GLU A 53 -25.10 -7.47 -18.56
C GLU A 53 -24.91 -5.97 -18.31
N LYS A 54 -25.83 -5.13 -18.81
CA LYS A 54 -25.76 -3.68 -18.65
C LYS A 54 -25.74 -3.26 -17.18
N VAL A 55 -26.59 -3.88 -16.35
CA VAL A 55 -26.67 -3.58 -14.92
C VAL A 55 -25.39 -4.02 -14.21
N VAL A 56 -24.99 -5.28 -14.40
CA VAL A 56 -23.79 -5.84 -13.78
C VAL A 56 -22.53 -5.06 -14.15
N LEU A 57 -22.35 -4.69 -15.43
CA LEU A 57 -21.20 -3.92 -15.88
C LEU A 57 -21.12 -2.55 -15.19
N LYS A 58 -22.25 -1.86 -15.05
CA LYS A 58 -22.32 -0.59 -14.32
C LYS A 58 -21.87 -0.77 -12.86
N GLU A 59 -22.38 -1.79 -12.19
CA GLU A 59 -22.06 -2.09 -10.80
C GLU A 59 -20.58 -2.46 -10.60
N ILE A 60 -19.99 -3.26 -11.49
CA ILE A 60 -18.55 -3.59 -11.48
C ILE A 60 -17.71 -2.31 -11.62
N LEU A 61 -18.10 -1.39 -12.49
CA LEU A 61 -17.39 -0.13 -12.69
C LEU A 61 -17.44 0.77 -11.45
N GLU A 62 -18.53 0.75 -10.68
CA GLU A 62 -18.61 1.48 -9.42
C GLU A 62 -17.65 0.92 -8.37
N MET A 63 -17.46 -0.41 -8.30
CA MET A 63 -16.44 -1.05 -7.44
C MET A 63 -14.99 -0.74 -7.85
N LYS A 64 -14.73 -0.23 -9.06
CA LYS A 64 -13.39 0.17 -9.51
C LYS A 64 -12.87 1.39 -8.76
N LYS A 65 -13.75 2.35 -8.43
CA LYS A 65 -13.39 3.58 -7.70
C LYS A 65 -12.80 3.30 -6.31
N PRO A 66 -13.43 2.54 -5.40
CA PRO A 66 -12.84 2.21 -4.10
C PRO A 66 -11.52 1.42 -4.26
N SER A 67 -11.42 0.55 -5.27
CA SER A 67 -10.19 -0.21 -5.57
C SER A 67 -9.00 0.68 -5.98
N LYS A 68 -9.25 1.80 -6.67
CA LYS A 68 -8.19 2.79 -6.94
C LYS A 68 -7.87 3.65 -5.72
N ARG A 69 -8.87 4.00 -4.91
CA ARG A 69 -8.64 4.76 -3.67
C ARG A 69 -7.79 3.98 -2.67
N ILE A 70 -8.02 2.68 -2.51
CA ILE A 70 -7.25 1.87 -1.57
C ILE A 70 -5.78 1.77 -1.98
N LEU A 71 -5.50 1.69 -3.29
CA LEU A 71 -4.13 1.79 -3.81
C LEU A 71 -3.44 3.11 -3.41
N LEU A 72 -4.15 4.23 -3.52
CA LEU A 72 -3.63 5.54 -3.09
C LEU A 72 -3.42 5.62 -1.58
N ALA A 73 -4.33 5.08 -0.78
CA ALA A 73 -4.22 5.05 0.68
C ALA A 73 -3.00 4.23 1.13
N VAL A 74 -2.80 3.05 0.54
CA VAL A 74 -1.62 2.21 0.82
C VAL A 74 -0.33 2.93 0.39
N GLN A 75 -0.31 3.58 -0.77
CA GLN A 75 0.84 4.38 -1.20
C GLN A 75 1.17 5.50 -0.19
N ALA A 76 0.16 6.22 0.29
CA ALA A 76 0.34 7.27 1.28
C ALA A 76 0.90 6.72 2.61
N GLU A 77 0.43 5.55 3.06
CA GLU A 77 0.93 4.91 4.27
C GLU A 77 2.38 4.42 4.12
N LEU A 78 2.76 3.89 2.96
CA LEU A 78 4.16 3.53 2.67
C LEU A 78 5.07 4.77 2.72
N LEU A 79 4.64 5.89 2.14
CA LEU A 79 5.38 7.16 2.19
C LEU A 79 5.45 7.73 3.62
N ASN A 80 4.39 7.60 4.40
CA ASN A 80 4.41 7.96 5.81
C ASN A 80 5.40 7.10 6.59
N GLY A 81 5.49 5.80 6.29
CA GLY A 81 6.51 4.91 6.84
C GLY A 81 7.94 5.43 6.60
N VAL A 82 8.25 5.83 5.37
CA VAL A 82 9.55 6.44 5.00
C VAL A 82 9.81 7.73 5.77
N ARG A 83 8.76 8.55 5.97
CA ARG A 83 8.86 9.78 6.78
C ARG A 83 9.22 9.48 8.23
N LEU A 84 8.55 8.50 8.84
CA LEU A 84 8.78 8.10 10.24
C LEU A 84 10.19 7.53 10.46
N CYS A 85 10.79 6.90 9.44
CA CYS A 85 12.16 6.41 9.51
C CYS A 85 13.18 7.54 9.83
N LYS A 86 12.90 8.79 9.42
CA LYS A 86 13.76 9.94 9.75
C LYS A 86 13.96 10.10 11.25
N ASP A 87 12.92 9.82 12.02
CA ASP A 87 12.91 9.98 13.47
C ASP A 87 13.38 8.74 14.23
N GLN A 88 13.11 7.56 13.67
CA GLN A 88 13.44 6.27 14.29
C GLN A 88 14.90 5.86 14.07
N VAL A 89 15.56 6.35 13.02
CA VAL A 89 16.95 6.02 12.68
C VAL A 89 17.85 7.21 12.99
N PRO A 90 18.67 7.16 14.07
CA PRO A 90 19.58 8.25 14.44
C PRO A 90 20.54 8.64 13.32
N GLU A 91 20.96 7.67 12.51
CA GLU A 91 21.87 7.87 11.37
C GLU A 91 21.25 8.79 10.31
N PHE A 92 19.93 8.80 10.13
CA PHE A 92 19.26 9.72 9.20
C PHE A 92 19.20 11.16 9.71
N LYS A 93 19.24 11.37 11.03
CA LYS A 93 19.44 12.71 11.62
C LYS A 93 20.89 13.17 11.48
N ARG A 94 21.82 12.22 11.59
CA ARG A 94 23.26 12.45 11.44
C ARG A 94 23.65 12.77 10.01
N PHE A 95 23.16 12.00 9.04
CA PHE A 95 23.48 12.11 7.62
C PHE A 95 22.21 12.45 6.81
N PRO A 96 21.72 13.71 6.89
CA PRO A 96 20.45 14.10 6.28
C PRO A 96 20.44 13.97 4.75
N LYS A 97 21.60 14.13 4.10
CA LYS A 97 21.71 13.95 2.63
C LYS A 97 21.44 12.52 2.19
N ILE A 98 21.87 11.51 2.96
CA ILE A 98 21.56 10.10 2.70
C ILE A 98 20.06 9.88 2.78
N TYR A 99 19.43 10.40 3.82
CA TYR A 99 17.99 10.27 4.02
C TYR A 99 17.19 10.87 2.85
N GLU A 100 17.52 12.09 2.42
CA GLU A 100 16.81 12.72 1.29
C GLU A 100 17.06 11.96 -0.01
N ALA A 101 18.29 11.51 -0.29
CA ALA A 101 18.59 10.69 -1.48
C ALA A 101 17.80 9.37 -1.49
N ILE A 102 17.71 8.68 -0.35
CA ILE A 102 16.89 7.45 -0.22
C ILE A 102 15.41 7.79 -0.44
N LYS A 103 14.91 8.83 0.24
CA LYS A 103 13.51 9.24 0.15
C LYS A 103 13.12 9.63 -1.27
N GLU A 104 13.95 10.36 -2.00
CA GLU A 104 13.72 10.69 -3.41
C GLU A 104 13.59 9.45 -4.26
N VAL A 105 14.50 8.48 -4.12
CA VAL A 105 14.43 7.21 -4.85
C VAL A 105 13.16 6.43 -4.50
N VAL A 106 12.80 6.34 -3.21
CA VAL A 106 11.56 5.65 -2.81
C VAL A 106 10.33 6.31 -3.42
N VAL A 107 10.25 7.64 -3.34
CA VAL A 107 9.12 8.41 -3.84
C VAL A 107 8.98 8.26 -5.34
N ASP A 108 10.09 8.31 -6.07
CA ASP A 108 10.15 8.14 -7.52
C ASP A 108 9.66 6.75 -7.93
N VAL A 109 10.26 5.69 -7.38
CA VAL A 109 9.88 4.29 -7.65
C VAL A 109 8.41 4.03 -7.32
N LEU A 110 7.92 4.54 -6.18
CA LEU A 110 6.52 4.36 -5.78
C LEU A 110 5.54 5.07 -6.71
N LYS A 111 5.86 6.29 -7.15
CA LYS A 111 4.92 7.12 -7.91
C LYS A 111 4.96 6.84 -9.40
N ASN A 112 6.15 6.65 -9.96
CA ASN A 112 6.37 6.60 -11.39
C ASN A 112 6.43 5.17 -11.94
N ASP A 113 6.85 4.19 -11.13
CA ASP A 113 6.97 2.79 -11.58
C ASP A 113 5.84 1.92 -10.99
N LEU A 114 5.83 1.75 -9.67
CA LEU A 114 5.05 0.69 -9.03
C LEU A 114 3.56 1.00 -8.96
N LYS A 115 3.17 2.25 -8.71
CA LYS A 115 1.76 2.65 -8.66
C LYS A 115 1.07 2.45 -10.03
N PRO A 116 1.57 3.00 -11.16
CA PRO A 116 0.96 2.78 -12.46
C PRO A 116 0.89 1.30 -12.86
N GLU A 117 1.93 0.53 -12.56
CA GLU A 117 1.95 -0.92 -12.80
C GLU A 117 0.86 -1.64 -12.00
N THR A 118 0.76 -1.36 -10.69
CA THR A 118 -0.26 -1.96 -9.82
C THR A 118 -1.66 -1.55 -10.24
N GLU A 119 -1.86 -0.28 -10.63
CA GLU A 119 -3.14 0.21 -11.14
C GLU A 119 -3.55 -0.57 -12.39
N LYS A 120 -2.63 -0.79 -13.34
CA LYS A 120 -2.89 -1.61 -14.53
C LYS A 120 -3.30 -3.04 -14.17
N HIS A 121 -2.67 -3.67 -13.19
CA HIS A 121 -3.07 -5.00 -12.73
C HIS A 121 -4.48 -5.01 -12.12
N ILE A 122 -4.84 -3.97 -11.36
CA ILE A 122 -6.22 -3.79 -10.88
C ILE A 122 -7.17 -3.65 -12.07
N GLU A 123 -6.83 -2.87 -13.10
CA GLU A 123 -7.69 -2.73 -14.29
C GLU A 123 -7.93 -4.06 -15.00
N VAL A 124 -6.89 -4.88 -15.16
CA VAL A 124 -7.01 -6.23 -15.74
C VAL A 124 -7.94 -7.13 -14.92
N ILE A 125 -7.95 -7.01 -13.58
CA ILE A 125 -8.91 -7.73 -12.73
C ILE A 125 -10.33 -7.35 -13.11
N PHE A 126 -10.63 -6.04 -13.19
CA PHE A 126 -11.95 -5.54 -13.55
C PHE A 126 -12.37 -5.93 -14.97
N GLU A 127 -11.46 -5.82 -15.95
CA GLU A 127 -11.70 -6.27 -17.32
C GLU A 127 -12.08 -7.75 -17.37
N ARG A 128 -11.31 -8.60 -16.68
CA ARG A 128 -11.59 -10.04 -16.60
C ARG A 128 -12.94 -10.35 -15.94
N LYS A 129 -13.29 -9.66 -14.84
CA LYS A 129 -14.60 -9.85 -14.20
C LYS A 129 -15.72 -9.35 -15.11
N SER A 130 -15.53 -8.24 -15.82
CA SER A 130 -16.49 -7.71 -16.79
C SER A 130 -16.68 -8.60 -18.03
N ALA A 131 -15.66 -9.39 -18.39
CA ALA A 131 -15.71 -10.36 -19.49
C ALA A 131 -16.21 -11.76 -19.06
N PHE A 132 -16.17 -12.06 -17.75
CA PHE A 132 -16.67 -13.34 -17.20
C PHE A 132 -18.17 -13.64 -17.47
N PRO A 133 -19.09 -12.67 -17.67
CA PRO A 133 -20.45 -12.95 -18.11
C PRO A 133 -20.52 -13.74 -19.44
N TYR A 134 -19.49 -13.65 -20.30
CA TYR A 134 -19.50 -14.24 -21.64
C TYR A 134 -18.81 -15.60 -21.76
N SER A 135 -17.91 -15.96 -20.83
CA SER A 135 -16.87 -16.97 -21.12
C SER A 135 -16.97 -18.30 -20.36
N ALA A 136 -17.77 -18.44 -19.29
CA ALA A 136 -17.75 -19.65 -18.47
C ALA A 136 -19.01 -20.52 -18.61
N ASP A 137 -18.79 -21.79 -18.96
CA ASP A 137 -19.76 -22.89 -18.98
C ASP A 137 -20.45 -23.09 -17.60
N LYS A 138 -19.76 -22.69 -16.53
CA LYS A 138 -20.32 -22.63 -15.16
C LYS A 138 -21.42 -21.57 -15.04
N THR A 139 -21.29 -20.43 -15.69
CA THR A 139 -22.26 -19.32 -15.69
C THR A 139 -23.50 -19.70 -16.50
N LYS A 140 -23.35 -20.44 -17.61
CA LYS A 140 -24.48 -21.03 -18.36
C LYS A 140 -25.28 -22.05 -17.56
N ARG A 141 -24.62 -22.88 -16.72
CA ARG A 141 -25.32 -23.80 -15.82
C ARG A 141 -25.97 -23.10 -14.64
N PHE A 142 -25.32 -22.07 -14.09
CA PHE A 142 -25.83 -21.31 -12.93
C PHE A 142 -26.96 -20.35 -13.30
N PHE A 143 -26.91 -19.80 -14.51
CA PHE A 143 -27.87 -18.87 -15.06
C PHE A 143 -28.50 -19.49 -16.30
N SER A 144 -29.63 -20.18 -16.09
CA SER A 144 -30.40 -20.82 -17.15
C SER A 144 -31.21 -19.78 -17.95
N PHE A 145 -30.53 -18.81 -18.57
CA PHE A 145 -31.16 -17.79 -19.41
C PHE A 145 -32.00 -18.42 -20.54
N ASP A 146 -31.56 -19.56 -21.07
CA ASP A 146 -32.21 -20.27 -22.19
C ASP A 146 -33.62 -20.82 -21.88
N ARG A 147 -34.04 -20.85 -20.61
CA ARG A 147 -35.37 -21.31 -20.18
C ARG A 147 -36.25 -20.19 -19.59
N MET A 148 -35.79 -18.95 -19.64
CA MET A 148 -36.53 -17.82 -19.06
C MET A 148 -37.75 -17.45 -19.91
N ASP A 149 -37.69 -17.64 -21.22
CA ASP A 149 -38.78 -17.37 -22.18
C ASP A 149 -40.06 -18.20 -21.91
N GLU A 150 -39.94 -19.32 -21.18
CA GLU A 150 -41.05 -20.21 -20.81
C GLU A 150 -41.72 -19.80 -19.49
N ILE A 151 -41.16 -18.82 -18.76
CA ILE A 151 -41.59 -18.38 -17.44
C ILE A 151 -42.49 -17.14 -17.58
N GLN A 152 -43.49 -17.00 -16.70
CA GLN A 152 -44.37 -15.82 -16.66
C GLN A 152 -43.55 -14.52 -16.44
N GLU A 153 -43.90 -13.44 -17.12
CA GLU A 153 -43.17 -12.16 -17.15
C GLU A 153 -42.86 -11.60 -15.75
N ASP A 154 -43.84 -11.64 -14.84
CA ASP A 154 -43.67 -11.23 -13.43
C ASP A 154 -42.60 -12.05 -12.67
N ALA A 155 -42.41 -13.31 -13.05
CA ALA A 155 -41.38 -14.18 -12.46
C ALA A 155 -40.02 -14.02 -13.15
N GLN A 156 -39.96 -13.56 -14.41
CA GLN A 156 -38.70 -13.30 -15.11
C GLN A 156 -37.94 -12.13 -14.46
N ASP A 157 -38.62 -11.03 -14.14
CA ASP A 157 -38.04 -9.87 -13.42
C ASP A 157 -37.39 -10.28 -12.10
N VAL A 158 -38.13 -11.02 -11.26
CA VAL A 158 -37.65 -11.51 -9.97
C VAL A 158 -36.40 -12.38 -10.13
N ILE A 159 -36.38 -13.28 -11.11
CA ILE A 159 -35.24 -14.16 -11.34
C ILE A 159 -34.02 -13.36 -11.79
N ILE A 160 -34.16 -12.39 -12.70
CA ILE A 160 -33.02 -11.58 -13.17
C ILE A 160 -32.43 -10.76 -12.02
N ARG A 161 -33.25 -10.15 -11.17
CA ARG A 161 -32.75 -9.42 -9.99
C ARG A 161 -31.93 -10.33 -9.08
N GLN A 162 -32.45 -11.52 -8.77
CA GLN A 162 -31.70 -12.50 -7.97
C GLN A 162 -30.39 -12.94 -8.64
N MET A 163 -30.36 -13.03 -9.97
CA MET A 163 -29.14 -13.36 -10.72
C MET A 163 -28.12 -12.23 -10.63
N ILE A 164 -28.57 -10.98 -10.81
CA ILE A 164 -27.73 -9.78 -10.71
C ILE A 164 -27.13 -9.69 -9.31
N GLU A 165 -27.93 -9.85 -8.25
CA GLU A 165 -27.48 -9.82 -6.86
C GLU A 165 -26.44 -10.92 -6.56
N LYS A 166 -26.72 -12.17 -6.94
CA LYS A 166 -25.77 -13.28 -6.76
C LYS A 166 -24.45 -13.04 -7.48
N TYR A 167 -24.51 -12.52 -8.71
CA TYR A 167 -23.32 -12.20 -9.48
C TYR A 167 -22.54 -11.03 -8.85
N PHE A 168 -23.25 -9.99 -8.42
CA PHE A 168 -22.67 -8.84 -7.71
C PHE A 168 -21.91 -9.30 -6.47
N ASP A 169 -22.51 -10.15 -5.64
CA ASP A 169 -21.89 -10.66 -4.41
C ASP A 169 -20.67 -11.54 -4.68
N MET A 170 -20.72 -12.37 -5.72
CA MET A 170 -19.57 -13.16 -6.16
C MET A 170 -18.41 -12.27 -6.61
N VAL A 171 -18.69 -11.24 -7.44
CA VAL A 171 -17.66 -10.31 -7.90
C VAL A 171 -17.13 -9.46 -6.77
N ARG A 172 -17.99 -8.97 -5.87
CA ARG A 172 -17.60 -8.23 -4.66
C ARG A 172 -16.64 -9.06 -3.80
N SER A 173 -17.00 -10.32 -3.52
CA SER A 173 -16.17 -11.23 -2.72
C SER A 173 -14.82 -11.50 -3.39
N ALA A 174 -14.80 -11.64 -4.71
CA ALA A 174 -13.56 -11.84 -5.44
C ALA A 174 -12.69 -10.58 -5.47
N ILE A 175 -13.26 -9.38 -5.63
CA ILE A 175 -12.52 -8.10 -5.60
C ILE A 175 -11.93 -7.84 -4.21
N LEU A 176 -12.68 -8.16 -3.15
CA LEU A 176 -12.22 -8.04 -1.76
C LEU A 176 -10.98 -8.89 -1.47
N ASP A 177 -10.75 -9.96 -2.23
CA ASP A 177 -9.56 -10.81 -2.13
C ASP A 177 -8.47 -10.42 -3.15
N ASP A 178 -8.84 -10.34 -4.44
CA ASP A 178 -7.92 -10.14 -5.56
C ASP A 178 -7.18 -8.78 -5.47
N VAL A 179 -7.86 -7.70 -5.06
CA VAL A 179 -7.27 -6.34 -5.05
C VAL A 179 -6.22 -6.17 -3.95
N PRO A 180 -6.48 -6.47 -2.66
CA PRO A 180 -5.44 -6.38 -1.63
C PRO A 180 -4.24 -7.29 -1.92
N GLN A 181 -4.46 -8.50 -2.44
CA GLN A 181 -3.37 -9.38 -2.84
C GLN A 181 -2.50 -8.75 -3.94
N THR A 182 -3.12 -8.16 -4.94
CA THR A 182 -2.42 -7.46 -6.04
C THR A 182 -1.57 -6.30 -5.51
N ILE A 183 -2.12 -5.47 -4.62
CA ILE A 183 -1.37 -4.36 -4.01
C ILE A 183 -0.21 -4.89 -3.18
N ASN A 184 -0.41 -5.93 -2.38
CA ASN A 184 0.66 -6.51 -1.57
C ASN A 184 1.81 -7.04 -2.43
N VAL A 185 1.51 -7.74 -3.51
CA VAL A 185 2.52 -8.33 -4.40
C VAL A 185 3.22 -7.26 -5.25
N PHE A 186 2.45 -6.44 -5.97
CA PHE A 186 2.99 -5.55 -7.00
C PHE A 186 3.44 -4.18 -6.47
N LEU A 187 2.93 -3.74 -5.32
CA LEU A 187 3.37 -2.49 -4.69
C LEU A 187 4.29 -2.76 -3.51
N ILE A 188 3.81 -3.43 -2.46
CA ILE A 188 4.53 -3.53 -1.18
C ILE A 188 5.78 -4.41 -1.31
N ASN A 189 5.60 -5.65 -1.74
CA ASN A 189 6.69 -6.62 -1.84
C ASN A 189 7.69 -6.18 -2.91
N LYS A 190 7.18 -5.71 -4.06
CA LYS A 190 8.03 -5.23 -5.15
C LYS A 190 8.84 -4.00 -4.74
N LEU A 191 8.26 -3.06 -3.97
CA LEU A 191 9.02 -1.94 -3.41
C LEU A 191 10.19 -2.45 -2.57
N MET A 192 9.95 -3.37 -1.64
CA MET A 192 11.02 -3.92 -0.80
C MET A 192 12.14 -4.55 -1.64
N THR A 193 11.79 -5.31 -2.67
CA THR A 193 12.77 -5.91 -3.60
C THR A 193 13.56 -4.86 -4.38
N VAL A 194 12.87 -3.88 -4.98
CA VAL A 194 13.49 -2.84 -5.81
C VAL A 194 14.40 -1.96 -4.96
N MET A 195 13.95 -1.56 -3.77
CA MET A 195 14.71 -0.77 -2.82
C MET A 195 16.01 -1.46 -2.42
N ASN A 196 15.94 -2.75 -2.04
CA ASN A 196 17.12 -3.53 -1.69
C ASN A 196 18.10 -3.67 -2.86
N ARG A 197 17.59 -3.76 -4.09
CA ARG A 197 18.41 -3.89 -5.30
C ARG A 197 19.08 -2.57 -5.70
N ILE A 198 18.39 -1.44 -5.61
CA ILE A 198 18.85 -0.15 -6.17
C ILE A 198 19.62 0.69 -5.15
N LEU A 199 19.22 0.67 -3.87
CA LEU A 199 19.82 1.56 -2.88
C LEU A 199 21.30 1.27 -2.65
N ALA A 200 21.67 0.01 -2.41
CA ALA A 200 23.05 -0.32 -2.03
C ALA A 200 24.07 0.13 -3.10
N PRO A 201 23.90 -0.19 -4.41
CA PRO A 201 24.81 0.30 -5.44
C PRO A 201 24.86 1.83 -5.53
N ARG A 202 23.69 2.49 -5.49
CA ARG A 202 23.58 3.94 -5.67
C ARG A 202 24.22 4.72 -4.51
N LEU A 203 24.03 4.25 -3.28
CA LEU A 203 24.61 4.84 -2.08
C LEU A 203 26.13 4.63 -2.01
N ILE A 204 26.64 3.50 -2.50
CA ILE A 204 28.08 3.23 -2.52
C ILE A 204 28.80 4.18 -3.47
N VAL A 205 28.26 4.40 -4.68
CA VAL A 205 28.88 5.27 -5.69
C VAL A 205 28.93 6.74 -5.25
N GLN A 206 27.92 7.21 -4.51
CA GLN A 206 27.81 8.61 -4.08
C GLN A 206 28.24 8.84 -2.62
N LYS A 207 28.90 7.85 -1.99
CA LYS A 207 29.22 7.84 -0.56
C LYS A 207 29.83 9.16 -0.07
N ASP A 208 30.85 9.66 -0.75
CA ASP A 208 31.61 10.84 -0.28
C ASP A 208 30.79 12.14 -0.30
N GLN A 209 29.77 12.21 -1.17
CA GLN A 209 28.89 13.37 -1.27
C GLN A 209 27.71 13.30 -0.29
N LEU A 210 27.28 12.09 0.07
CA LEU A 210 26.10 11.82 0.88
C LEU A 210 26.43 11.70 2.38
N VAL A 211 27.61 11.19 2.74
CA VAL A 211 28.05 11.02 4.15
C VAL A 211 28.57 12.36 4.70
N VAL A 212 27.71 13.38 4.68
CA VAL A 212 27.98 14.69 5.28
C VAL A 212 27.18 14.80 6.56
N GLU A 213 27.89 14.97 7.68
CA GLU A 213 27.28 15.11 9.00
C GLU A 213 26.51 16.43 9.10
N SER A 214 25.38 16.44 9.82
CA SER A 214 24.64 17.67 10.06
C SER A 214 25.47 18.68 10.87
N PRO A 215 25.37 19.99 10.60
CA PRO A 215 26.19 21.01 11.27
C PRO A 215 26.05 21.01 12.80
N GLU A 216 24.83 20.75 13.30
CA GLU A 216 24.55 20.68 14.72
C GLU A 216 25.24 19.50 15.41
N ILE A 217 25.20 18.32 14.78
CA ILE A 217 25.83 17.11 15.31
C ILE A 217 27.35 17.21 15.19
N ALA A 218 27.86 17.75 14.07
CA ALA A 218 29.28 18.02 13.87
C ALA A 218 29.82 18.98 14.94
N LYS A 219 29.10 20.07 15.24
CA LYS A 219 29.45 21.02 16.30
C LYS A 219 29.45 20.35 17.68
N LYS A 220 28.38 19.64 18.04
CA LYS A 220 28.31 18.89 19.31
C LYS A 220 29.44 17.86 19.45
N ARG A 221 29.78 17.17 18.36
CA ARG A 221 30.89 16.20 18.32
C ARG A 221 32.24 16.90 18.49
N ALA A 222 32.46 18.06 17.88
CA ALA A 222 33.67 18.86 18.07
C ALA A 222 33.83 19.35 19.52
N GLU A 223 32.74 19.85 20.12
CA GLU A 223 32.71 20.24 21.54
C GLU A 223 32.97 19.04 22.46
N GLY A 224 32.36 17.88 22.17
CA GLY A 224 32.60 16.65 22.91
C GLY A 224 34.04 16.15 22.79
N LYS A 225 34.63 16.22 21.59
CA LYS A 225 36.04 15.87 21.35
C LYS A 225 36.98 16.74 22.19
N LYS A 226 36.74 18.06 22.22
CA LYS A 226 37.51 18.99 23.05
C LYS A 226 37.41 18.65 24.53
N LYS A 227 36.21 18.39 25.04
CA LYS A 227 36.02 17.96 26.45
C LYS A 227 36.77 16.67 26.78
N ILE A 228 36.75 15.70 25.86
CA ILE A 228 37.49 14.44 26.04
C ILE A 228 39.01 14.71 26.06
N GLU A 229 39.51 15.57 25.19
CA GLU A 229 40.92 15.97 25.18
C GLU A 229 41.30 16.65 26.50
N ASP A 230 40.52 17.63 26.97
CA ASP A 230 40.74 18.33 28.24
C ASP A 230 40.76 17.35 29.44
N ILE A 231 39.82 16.40 29.49
CA ILE A 231 39.77 15.37 30.55
C ILE A 231 40.96 14.41 30.46
N THR A 232 41.38 14.04 29.25
CA THR A 232 42.51 13.11 29.05
C THR A 232 43.82 13.77 29.48
N SER A 233 44.01 15.05 29.16
CA SER A 233 45.14 15.83 29.63
C SER A 233 45.14 15.99 31.15
N ALA A 234 43.99 16.29 31.76
CA ALA A 234 43.87 16.37 33.22
C ALA A 234 44.21 15.03 33.89
N LYS A 235 43.77 13.90 33.32
CA LYS A 235 44.10 12.56 33.82
C LYS A 235 45.61 12.30 33.78
N ALA A 236 46.27 12.63 32.68
CA ALA A 236 47.72 12.46 32.54
C ALA A 236 48.50 13.26 33.59
N ILE A 237 48.06 14.49 33.88
CA ILE A 237 48.66 15.33 34.93
C ILE A 237 48.50 14.68 36.32
N ILE A 238 47.33 14.10 36.62
CA ILE A 238 47.11 13.41 37.91
C ILE A 238 48.02 12.18 38.03
N GLU A 239 48.13 11.36 36.98
CA GLU A 239 49.03 10.20 36.96
C GLU A 239 50.49 10.61 37.18
N GLU A 240 50.92 11.75 36.63
CA GLU A 240 52.25 12.31 36.83
C GLU A 240 52.47 12.77 38.28
N ILE A 241 51.47 13.41 38.91
CA ILE A 241 51.53 13.81 40.32
C ILE A 241 51.61 12.58 41.25
N GLU A 242 50.81 11.55 41.00
CA GLU A 242 50.85 10.31 41.78
C GLU A 242 52.22 9.61 41.68
N ALA A 243 52.83 9.60 40.49
CA ALA A 243 54.18 9.06 40.29
C ALA A 243 55.25 9.86 41.06
N LEU A 244 55.14 11.19 41.10
CA LEU A 244 56.06 12.05 41.87
C LEU A 244 55.89 11.84 43.39
N GLN A 245 54.65 11.65 43.87
CA GLN A 245 54.39 11.38 45.28
C GLN A 245 54.96 10.02 45.73
N ASN A 246 54.75 8.96 44.94
CA ASN A 246 55.28 7.62 45.25
C ASN A 246 56.82 7.58 45.30
N ASN A 247 57.49 8.28 44.38
CA ASN A 247 58.95 8.42 44.38
C ASN A 247 59.49 9.29 45.53
N SER A 248 58.66 10.16 46.09
CA SER A 248 59.03 10.99 47.25
C SER A 248 58.88 10.22 48.57
N THR A 249 57.91 9.31 48.68
CA THR A 249 57.74 8.44 49.86
C THR A 249 58.81 7.34 49.95
N ASP A 250 59.30 6.82 48.83
CA ASP A 250 60.38 5.82 48.81
C ASP A 250 61.76 6.40 49.15
N ASN A 251 61.99 7.70 48.93
CA ASN A 251 63.25 8.35 49.29
C ASN A 251 63.35 8.76 50.78
N VAL A 252 62.22 8.82 51.49
CA VAL A 252 62.21 9.13 52.94
C VAL A 252 62.45 7.86 53.77
N SER A 253 61.98 6.69 53.33
CA SER A 253 62.19 5.41 54.02
C SER A 253 63.62 4.86 53.95
N VAL A 254 64.46 5.33 53.01
CA VAL A 254 65.88 4.93 52.87
C VAL A 254 66.82 5.79 53.72
N ARG A 255 66.35 6.91 54.31
CA ARG A 255 67.19 7.83 55.09
C ARG A 255 67.11 7.67 56.62
N GLU A 256 66.28 6.76 57.13
CA GLU A 256 66.15 6.50 58.58
C GLU A 256 66.61 5.10 59.04
N GLY A 257 67.38 4.38 58.22
CA GLY A 257 67.96 3.06 58.56
C GLY A 257 69.45 3.09 58.85
#